data_AF-A0A0V0SYQ0-F1
#
_entry.id   AF-A0A0V0SYQ0-F1
#
_cell.length_a   1.000
_cell.length_b   1.000
_cell.length_c   1.000
_cell.angle_alpha   90.00
_cell.angle_beta   90.00
_cell.angle_gamma   90.00
#
_symmetry.space_group_name_H-M   'P 1'
#
loop_
_entity.id
_entity.type
_entity.pdbx_description
1 polymer ?
#
loop_
_entity_poly.entity_id
_entity_poly.type
_entity_poly.pdbx_seq_one_letter_code
_entity_poly.pdbx_strand_id
1 'polypeptide(L)'
;MKKDSEPVLKCIPLSAKTVQRCIDEMASDVEKILVSELQHSKFSIQLDESAFGCSNVLMAYVRYYSQSLKCIVDEFLFANYLMGDAKGETIFRSLEDYLKEHNVPLRNITAVATDGAPAMVGRYTGFATLLKET
;
A
#
# COMPACT_ATOMS: atom_id res chain seq x y z
N MET A 1 -10.18 -50.90 10.72
CA MET A 1 -9.45 -49.65 11.02
C MET A 1 -9.83 -48.61 9.97
N LYS A 2 -10.58 -47.56 10.34
CA LYS A 2 -10.79 -46.42 9.45
C LYS A 2 -9.45 -45.68 9.37
N LYS A 3 -8.86 -45.61 8.18
CA LYS A 3 -7.63 -44.86 7.95
C LYS A 3 -8.02 -43.38 8.02
N ASP A 4 -7.41 -42.62 8.92
CA ASP A 4 -7.65 -41.19 9.04
C ASP A 4 -7.41 -40.52 7.68
N SER A 5 -8.43 -39.87 7.14
CA SER A 5 -8.38 -39.23 5.81
C SER A 5 -7.78 -37.83 5.85
N GLU A 6 -7.72 -37.20 7.03
CA GLU A 6 -7.04 -35.91 7.25
C GLU A 6 -5.59 -35.85 6.77
N PRO A 7 -4.69 -36.80 7.11
CA PRO A 7 -3.31 -36.76 6.65
C PRO A 7 -3.19 -36.93 5.13
N VAL A 8 -4.14 -37.61 4.48
CA VAL A 8 -4.15 -37.80 3.03
C VAL A 8 -4.55 -36.51 2.31
N LEU A 9 -5.54 -35.78 2.85
CA LEU A 9 -6.00 -34.51 2.29
C LEU A 9 -4.94 -33.41 2.38
N LYS A 10 -4.13 -33.38 3.45
CA LYS A 10 -3.01 -32.42 3.60
C LYS A 10 -1.89 -32.62 2.57
N CYS A 11 -1.81 -33.78 1.92
CA CYS A 11 -0.81 -34.08 0.90
C CYS A 11 -1.24 -33.69 -0.52
N ILE A 12 -2.48 -33.23 -0.72
CA ILE A 12 -2.96 -32.82 -2.03
C ILE A 12 -2.46 -31.39 -2.31
N PRO A 13 -1.64 -31.16 -3.34
CA PRO A 13 -1.15 -29.82 -3.65
C PRO A 13 -2.31 -28.92 -4.11
N LEU A 14 -2.29 -27.67 -3.66
CA LEU A 14 -3.23 -26.66 -4.13
C LEU A 14 -2.88 -26.22 -5.54
N SER A 15 -3.91 -25.90 -6.33
CA SER A 15 -3.70 -25.29 -7.64
C SER A 15 -3.17 -23.86 -7.49
N ALA A 16 -2.42 -23.37 -8.49
CA ALA A 16 -1.95 -21.98 -8.51
C ALA A 16 -3.10 -20.97 -8.34
N LYS A 17 -4.28 -21.26 -8.91
CA LYS A 17 -5.49 -20.42 -8.77
C LYS A 17 -6.01 -20.39 -7.33
N THR A 18 -5.97 -21.53 -6.64
CA THR A 18 -6.38 -21.61 -5.24
C THR A 18 -5.43 -20.82 -4.36
N VAL A 19 -4.11 -20.96 -4.59
CA VAL A 19 -3.09 -20.19 -3.85
C VAL A 19 -3.26 -18.69 -4.08
N GLN A 20 -3.45 -18.26 -5.34
CA GLN A 20 -3.70 -16.86 -5.66
C GLN A 20 -4.91 -16.30 -4.91
N ARG A 21 -6.05 -17.01 -4.95
CA ARG A 21 -7.25 -16.58 -4.23
C ARG A 21 -7.02 -16.44 -2.73
N CYS A 22 -6.30 -17.37 -2.12
CA CYS A 22 -5.99 -17.29 -0.70
C CYS A 22 -5.12 -16.06 -0.40
N ILE A 23 -4.15 -15.73 -1.26
CA ILE A 23 -3.34 -14.52 -1.14
C ILE A 23 -4.21 -13.27 -1.26
N ASP A 24 -5.08 -13.21 -2.27
CA ASP A 24 -5.96 -12.06 -2.52
C ASP A 24 -6.94 -11.83 -1.37
N GLU A 25 -7.54 -12.91 -0.84
CA GLU A 25 -8.47 -12.86 0.30
C GLU A 25 -7.74 -12.36 1.57
N MET A 26 -6.55 -12.90 1.86
CA MET A 26 -5.75 -12.46 3.02
C MET A 26 -5.27 -11.02 2.87
N ALA A 27 -4.82 -10.62 1.68
CA ALA A 27 -4.38 -9.26 1.40
C ALA A 27 -5.52 -8.25 1.58
N SER A 28 -6.71 -8.57 1.06
CA SER A 28 -7.90 -7.74 1.23
C SER A 28 -8.27 -7.54 2.70
N ASP A 29 -8.12 -8.57 3.53
CA ASP A 29 -8.42 -8.46 4.96
C ASP A 29 -7.38 -7.61 5.71
N VAL A 30 -6.10 -7.76 5.40
CA VAL A 30 -5.03 -6.91 5.94
C VAL A 30 -5.24 -5.44 5.53
N GLU A 31 -5.54 -5.19 4.25
CA GLU A 31 -5.78 -3.85 3.74
C GLU A 31 -6.98 -3.18 4.43
N LYS A 32 -8.10 -3.89 4.61
CA LYS A 32 -9.27 -3.36 5.33
C LYS A 32 -8.94 -2.95 6.75
N ILE A 33 -8.17 -3.77 7.48
CA ILE A 33 -7.75 -3.46 8.85
C ILE A 33 -6.88 -2.21 8.86
N LEU A 34 -5.87 -2.16 7.99
CA LEU A 34 -4.95 -1.04 7.89
C LEU A 34 -5.68 0.26 7.55
N VAL A 35 -6.47 0.27 6.48
CA VAL A 35 -7.26 1.42 6.03
C VAL A 35 -8.18 1.92 7.14
N SER A 36 -8.84 1.01 7.87
CA SER A 36 -9.71 1.39 8.98
C SER A 36 -8.96 2.13 10.09
N GLU A 37 -7.72 1.75 10.41
CA GLU A 37 -6.90 2.51 11.37
C GLU A 37 -6.48 3.88 10.81
N LEU A 38 -6.09 3.95 9.52
CA LEU A 38 -5.63 5.19 8.87
C LEU A 38 -6.74 6.23 8.67
N GLN A 39 -7.99 5.81 8.54
CA GLN A 39 -9.16 6.71 8.48
C GLN A 39 -9.26 7.60 9.74
N HIS A 40 -8.84 7.08 10.89
CA HIS A 40 -9.00 7.73 12.19
C HIS A 40 -7.70 8.15 12.85
N SER A 41 -6.55 7.81 12.27
CA SER A 41 -5.23 8.05 12.86
C SER A 41 -4.37 8.94 11.99
N LYS A 42 -3.49 9.71 12.62
CA LYS A 42 -2.41 10.41 11.92
C LYS A 42 -1.29 9.43 11.61
N PHE A 43 -0.70 9.58 10.43
CA PHE A 43 0.37 8.71 9.96
C PHE A 43 1.41 9.48 9.15
N SER A 44 2.60 8.91 9.05
CA SER A 44 3.59 9.30 8.05
C SER A 44 3.61 8.28 6.93
N ILE A 45 3.91 8.70 5.72
CA ILE A 45 3.96 7.84 4.55
C ILE A 45 5.36 7.88 3.94
N GLN A 46 5.85 6.74 3.48
CA GLN A 46 7.02 6.63 2.64
C GLN A 46 6.58 6.17 1.26
N LEU A 47 7.07 6.85 0.22
CA LEU A 47 6.79 6.51 -1.17
C LEU A 47 8.10 6.25 -1.89
N ASP A 48 8.12 5.16 -2.65
CA ASP A 48 9.23 4.76 -3.50
C ASP A 48 8.73 4.35 -4.88
N GLU A 49 9.47 4.73 -5.91
CA GLU A 49 9.16 4.39 -7.30
C GLU A 49 10.16 3.34 -7.77
N SER A 50 9.66 2.15 -8.11
CA SER A 50 10.49 1.04 -8.60
C SER A 50 10.13 0.69 -10.04
N ALA A 51 11.15 0.44 -10.85
CA ALA A 51 10.96 -0.11 -12.19
C ALA A 51 10.62 -1.61 -12.11
N PHE A 52 9.52 -2.02 -12.74
CA PHE A 52 9.11 -3.42 -12.85
C PHE A 52 8.75 -3.75 -14.31
N GLY A 53 9.64 -4.46 -15.00
CA GLY A 53 9.49 -4.76 -16.42
C GLY A 53 9.55 -3.48 -17.27
N CYS A 54 8.49 -3.22 -18.04
CA CYS A 54 8.37 -2.03 -18.90
C CYS A 54 7.52 -0.92 -18.24
N SER A 55 7.25 -1.00 -16.94
CA SER A 55 6.39 -0.06 -16.22
C SER A 55 6.99 0.31 -14.88
N ASN A 56 6.51 1.41 -14.31
CA ASN A 56 6.91 1.87 -12.99
C ASN A 56 5.83 1.51 -11.97
N VAL A 57 6.25 1.15 -10.77
CA VAL A 57 5.36 0.79 -9.65
C VAL A 57 5.63 1.77 -8.53
N LEU A 58 4.58 2.46 -8.09
CA LEU A 58 4.60 3.28 -6.88
C LEU A 58 4.27 2.39 -5.69
N MET A 59 5.22 2.28 -4.77
CA MET A 59 5.07 1.56 -3.51
C MET A 59 4.88 2.55 -2.37
N ALA A 60 3.88 2.29 -1.54
CA ALA A 60 3.55 3.10 -0.37
C ALA A 60 3.67 2.29 0.91
N TYR A 61 4.35 2.87 1.89
CA TYR A 61 4.46 2.34 3.25
C TYR A 61 3.97 3.40 4.23
N VAL A 62 3.34 2.98 5.31
CA VAL A 62 2.83 3.89 6.34
C VAL A 62 3.43 3.54 7.69
N ARG A 63 3.72 4.58 8.46
CA ARG A 63 4.09 4.49 9.87
C ARG A 63 3.05 5.22 10.69
N TYR A 64 2.43 4.51 11.62
CA TYR A 64 1.37 5.05 12.47
C TYR A 64 1.34 4.37 13.84
N TYR A 65 0.62 4.96 14.78
CA TYR A 65 0.39 4.35 16.08
C TYR A 65 -0.89 3.50 16.03
N SER A 66 -0.76 2.17 16.12
CA SER A 66 -1.91 1.27 16.15
C SER A 66 -2.55 1.29 17.52
N GLN A 67 -3.84 1.62 17.57
CA GLN A 67 -4.56 1.70 18.84
C GLN A 67 -4.86 0.30 19.39
N SER A 68 -4.96 -0.70 18.50
CA SER A 68 -5.13 -2.11 18.83
C SER A 68 -3.86 -2.69 19.46
N LEU A 69 -2.71 -2.50 18.80
CA LEU A 69 -1.43 -3.08 19.24
C LEU A 69 -0.71 -2.24 20.30
N LYS A 70 -1.14 -0.98 20.53
CA LYS A 70 -0.55 -0.04 21.48
C LYS A 70 0.92 0.25 21.21
N CYS A 71 1.32 0.25 19.94
CA CYS A 71 2.68 0.53 19.50
C CYS A 71 2.68 1.23 18.13
N ILE A 72 3.85 1.76 17.76
CA ILE A 72 4.10 2.25 16.41
C ILE A 72 4.34 1.04 15.51
N VAL A 73 3.67 1.03 14.36
CA VAL A 73 3.80 -0.02 13.35
C VAL A 73 4.14 0.60 12.00
N ASP A 74 4.92 -0.15 11.23
CA ASP A 74 5.26 0.13 9.84
C ASP A 74 4.58 -0.93 8.98
N GLU A 75 3.71 -0.51 8.08
CA GLU A 75 2.93 -1.41 7.24
C GLU A 75 3.01 -1.02 5.77
N PHE A 76 2.95 -2.02 4.90
CA PHE A 76 2.82 -1.83 3.47
C PHE A 76 1.37 -1.45 3.15
N LEU A 77 1.19 -0.35 2.41
CA LEU A 77 -0.13 0.16 2.07
C LEU A 77 -0.59 -0.35 0.70
N PHE A 78 0.16 -0.05 -0.36
CA PHE A 78 -0.16 -0.51 -1.71
C PHE A 78 1.08 -0.52 -2.62
N ALA A 79 0.95 -1.23 -3.74
CA ALA A 79 1.83 -1.13 -4.91
C ALA A 79 0.98 -0.97 -6.17
N ASN A 80 1.01 0.23 -6.75
CA ASN A 80 0.20 0.56 -7.92
C ASN A 80 1.09 0.83 -9.12
N TYR A 81 0.70 0.29 -10.28
CA TYR A 81 1.35 0.64 -11.53
C TYR A 81 1.07 2.10 -11.87
N LEU A 82 2.13 2.85 -12.17
CA LEU A 82 2.03 4.19 -12.72
C LEU A 82 1.79 4.08 -14.22
N MET A 83 0.57 4.45 -14.64
CA MET A 83 0.20 4.44 -16.05
C MET A 83 0.80 5.67 -16.74
N GLY A 84 1.71 5.45 -17.68
CA GLY A 84 2.29 6.50 -18.52
C GLY A 84 3.67 6.97 -18.07
N ASP A 85 3.73 7.85 -17.05
CA ASP A 85 4.98 8.44 -16.58
C ASP A 85 5.16 8.37 -15.05
N ALA A 86 6.38 8.64 -14.58
CA ALA A 86 6.73 8.75 -13.16
C ALA A 86 6.90 10.21 -12.73
N LYS A 87 6.05 11.13 -13.19
CA LYS A 87 6.07 12.52 -12.73
C LYS A 87 5.38 12.66 -11.37
N GLY A 88 5.76 13.69 -10.62
CA GLY A 88 5.17 13.98 -9.31
C GLY A 88 3.65 14.12 -9.32
N GLU A 89 3.07 14.65 -10.40
CA GLU A 89 1.61 14.75 -10.58
C GLU A 89 0.93 13.38 -10.70
N THR A 90 1.50 12.47 -11.50
CA THR A 90 0.99 11.10 -11.66
C THR A 90 1.10 10.31 -10.35
N ILE A 91 2.22 10.48 -9.64
CA ILE A 91 2.43 9.89 -8.31
C ILE A 91 1.42 10.44 -7.30
N PHE A 92 1.20 11.76 -7.29
CA PHE A 92 0.23 12.40 -6.40
C PHE A 92 -1.19 11.89 -6.66
N ARG A 93 -1.62 11.85 -7.92
CA ARG A 93 -2.94 11.32 -8.30
C ARG A 93 -3.10 9.86 -7.92
N SER A 94 -2.09 9.02 -8.14
CA SER A 94 -2.13 7.61 -7.76
C SER A 94 -2.35 7.43 -6.25
N LEU A 95 -1.68 8.22 -5.41
CA LEU A 95 -1.92 8.23 -3.96
C LEU A 95 -3.32 8.78 -3.63
N GLU A 96 -3.70 9.90 -4.24
CA GLU A 96 -4.96 10.58 -3.96
C GLU A 96 -6.17 9.70 -4.29
N ASP A 97 -6.14 9.03 -5.45
CA ASP A 97 -7.18 8.11 -5.91
C ASP A 97 -7.32 6.92 -4.95
N TYR A 98 -6.20 6.31 -4.55
CA TYR A 98 -6.20 5.23 -3.56
C TYR A 98 -6.83 5.68 -2.23
N LEU A 99 -6.38 6.81 -1.68
CA LEU A 99 -6.91 7.30 -0.40
C LEU A 99 -8.40 7.67 -0.49
N LYS A 100 -8.84 8.24 -1.62
CA LYS A 100 -10.26 8.54 -1.89
C LYS A 100 -11.10 7.27 -1.95
N GLU A 101 -10.66 6.25 -2.68
CA GLU A 101 -11.34 4.95 -2.79
C GLU A 101 -11.53 4.32 -1.41
N HIS A 102 -10.51 4.41 -0.56
CA HIS A 102 -10.50 3.85 0.79
C HIS A 102 -11.03 4.80 1.88
N ASN A 103 -11.57 5.97 1.51
CA ASN A 103 -12.08 7.00 2.42
C ASN A 103 -11.07 7.47 3.49
N VAL A 104 -9.77 7.37 3.20
CA VAL A 104 -8.70 7.84 4.09
C VAL A 104 -8.48 9.34 3.86
N PRO A 105 -8.70 10.21 4.85
CA PRO A 105 -8.51 11.65 4.65
C PRO A 105 -7.03 11.98 4.38
N LEU A 106 -6.73 12.65 3.27
CA LEU A 106 -5.36 13.07 2.91
C LEU A 106 -4.68 13.87 4.04
N ARG A 107 -5.46 14.71 4.75
CA ARG A 107 -5.04 15.48 5.94
C ARG A 107 -4.50 14.64 7.11
N ASN A 108 -4.65 13.31 7.06
CA ASN A 108 -4.10 12.41 8.08
C ASN A 108 -2.62 12.12 7.85
N ILE A 109 -2.09 12.40 6.66
CA ILE A 109 -0.66 12.37 6.40
C ILE A 109 0.00 13.56 7.12
N THR A 110 0.99 13.26 7.95
CA THR A 110 1.72 14.25 8.77
C THR A 110 3.16 14.44 8.33
N ALA A 111 3.74 13.43 7.69
CA ALA A 111 5.08 13.47 7.13
C ALA A 111 5.18 12.55 5.92
N VAL A 112 6.11 12.90 5.02
CA VAL A 112 6.44 12.12 3.83
C VAL A 112 7.92 11.84 3.81
N ALA A 113 8.30 10.60 3.52
CA ALA A 113 9.65 10.21 3.14
C ALA A 113 9.68 9.75 1.67
N THR A 114 10.67 10.19 0.90
CA THR A 114 10.90 9.78 -0.49
C THR A 114 12.40 9.62 -0.75
N ASP A 115 12.75 9.02 -1.87
CA ASP A 115 14.14 8.82 -2.35
C ASP A 115 14.87 10.11 -2.79
N GLY A 116 14.18 11.25 -2.78
CA GLY A 116 14.71 12.53 -3.22
C GLY A 116 14.77 12.71 -4.74
N ALA A 117 14.14 11.85 -5.54
CA ALA A 117 14.08 12.03 -6.98
C ALA A 117 13.40 13.35 -7.37
N PRO A 118 13.76 13.99 -8.51
CA PRO A 118 13.13 15.24 -8.95
C PRO A 118 11.60 15.16 -9.07
N ALA A 119 11.05 13.99 -9.42
CA ALA A 119 9.61 13.75 -9.43
C ALA A 119 8.99 13.80 -8.03
N MET A 120 9.74 13.48 -6.98
CA MET A 120 9.28 13.46 -5.60
C MET A 120 9.44 14.80 -4.90
N VAL A 121 10.62 15.43 -5.03
CA VAL A 121 10.98 16.65 -4.28
C VAL A 121 11.10 17.90 -5.14
N GLY A 122 10.74 17.83 -6.43
CA GLY A 122 10.77 18.95 -7.36
C GLY A 122 10.01 20.17 -6.84
N ARG A 123 10.62 21.35 -6.98
CA ARG A 123 10.12 22.61 -6.40
C ARG A 123 8.72 23.02 -6.86
N TYR A 124 8.34 22.70 -8.10
CA TYR A 124 7.09 23.15 -8.72
C TYR A 124 6.13 22.01 -9.04
N THR A 125 6.67 20.85 -9.41
CA THR A 125 5.89 19.70 -9.90
C THR A 125 6.21 18.41 -9.14
N GLY A 126 6.99 18.51 -8.06
CA GLY A 126 7.32 17.36 -7.23
C GLY A 126 6.13 16.92 -6.39
N PHE A 127 5.97 15.62 -6.21
CA PHE A 127 4.92 15.03 -5.35
C PHE A 127 4.79 15.75 -3.99
N ALA A 128 5.92 15.94 -3.28
CA ALA A 128 5.92 16.54 -1.95
C ALA A 128 5.53 18.02 -1.96
N THR A 129 5.70 18.72 -3.09
CA THR A 129 5.21 20.08 -3.28
C THR A 129 3.69 20.07 -3.45
N LEU A 130 3.18 19.22 -4.35
CA LEU A 130 1.74 19.10 -4.62
C LEU A 130 0.96 18.69 -3.35
N LEU A 131 1.50 17.76 -2.57
CA LEU A 131 0.88 17.33 -1.31
C LEU A 131 0.77 18.47 -0.29
N LYS A 132 1.72 19.41 -0.26
CA LYS A 132 1.68 20.56 0.67
C LYS A 132 0.67 21.62 0.26
N GLU A 133 0.28 21.66 -1.01
CA GLU A 133 -0.68 22.64 -1.54
C GLU A 133 -2.15 22.21 -1.35
N THR A 134 -2.39 21.00 -0.83
CA THR A 134 -3.72 20.42 -0.59
C THR A 134 -4.15 20.53 0.87
#